data_AF-A0A1K0ILJ7-F1
#
_entry.id   AF-A0A1K0ILJ7-F1
#
_cell.length_a   1.000
_cell.length_b   1.000
_cell.length_c   1.000
_cell.angle_alpha   90.00
_cell.angle_beta   90.00
_cell.angle_gamma   90.00
#
_symmetry.space_group_name_H-M   'P 1'
#
loop_
_entity.id
_entity.type
_entity.pdbx_description
1 polymer ?
#
loop_
_entity_poly.entity_id
_entity_poly.type
_entity_poly.pdbx_seq_one_letter_code
_entity_poly.pdbx_strand_id
1 'polypeptide(L)'
;MGERGPMKSFVSFLFFVLCSTAWGQSLTLYGVIDIAIAKNPGAGVWAMQNGSGNRFGLRGTEDLGGGMTAFFNVENRFAGDTGAMREPGRLFNDRSMVGIQGRFGRFWLGREYTPASWNVQIPADPLYNSTLMSMFLISTGGIGRVYNNGSVNYQFDADGLSITGQVAETEDNKVPHRPVSFSVSYRAGSVLAAYGYDRPGGDRAIWHMATGVYETKNFTLRAAVGGGMTDAGNRRVSMILGATIPIRNSQIHISHGKLRDTTADRTLMVKTGIAYYYSLSKRTSLYADIVHDSNARPHHFGGEIGIKHRF
;
A
#
# COMPACT_ATOMS: atom_id res chain seq x y z
N MET A 1 12.37 68.45 -32.19
CA MET A 1 11.67 68.08 -30.93
C MET A 1 10.36 67.41 -31.34
N GLY A 2 10.30 66.07 -31.24
CA GLY A 2 9.09 65.29 -31.53
C GLY A 2 9.23 64.21 -32.61
N GLU A 3 10.00 63.15 -32.34
CA GLU A 3 9.84 61.87 -33.04
C GLU A 3 9.11 60.90 -32.10
N ARG A 4 7.87 60.53 -32.44
CA ARG A 4 7.14 59.40 -31.82
C ARG A 4 7.25 58.20 -32.76
N GLY A 5 7.94 57.16 -32.32
CA GLY A 5 8.04 55.88 -33.02
C GLY A 5 6.72 55.09 -33.01
N PRO A 6 6.54 54.12 -33.94
CA PRO A 6 5.27 53.44 -34.17
C PRO A 6 4.96 52.38 -33.10
N MET A 7 3.67 52.33 -32.71
CA MET A 7 3.07 51.31 -31.85
C MET A 7 3.15 49.92 -32.52
N LYS A 8 3.69 48.94 -31.79
CA LYS A 8 3.68 47.52 -32.16
C LYS A 8 2.31 46.92 -31.83
N SER A 9 1.61 46.42 -32.85
CA SER A 9 0.37 45.66 -32.70
C SER A 9 0.62 44.33 -31.98
N PHE A 10 -0.05 44.11 -30.85
CA PHE A 10 -0.11 42.82 -30.16
C PHE A 10 -1.13 41.93 -30.89
N VAL A 11 -0.66 40.81 -31.46
CA VAL A 11 -1.51 39.73 -31.95
C VAL A 11 -1.74 38.76 -30.78
N SER A 12 -2.94 38.80 -30.19
CA SER A 12 -3.38 37.78 -29.24
C SER A 12 -3.78 36.52 -29.98
N PHE A 13 -3.01 35.44 -29.82
CA PHE A 13 -3.41 34.10 -30.24
C PHE A 13 -4.40 33.53 -29.22
N LEU A 14 -5.69 33.56 -29.56
CA LEU A 14 -6.75 32.92 -28.79
C LEU A 14 -6.66 31.41 -29.03
N PHE A 15 -6.14 30.66 -28.06
CA PHE A 15 -6.19 29.20 -28.06
C PHE A 15 -7.63 28.76 -27.82
N PHE A 16 -8.36 28.43 -28.88
CA PHE A 16 -9.65 27.74 -28.78
C PHE A 16 -9.38 26.32 -28.26
N VAL A 17 -9.61 26.09 -26.97
CA VAL A 17 -9.78 24.73 -26.44
C VAL A 17 -11.13 24.24 -26.94
N LEU A 18 -11.12 23.45 -28.01
CA LEU A 18 -12.24 22.59 -28.37
C LEU A 18 -12.36 21.54 -27.26
N CYS A 19 -13.22 21.81 -26.28
CA CYS A 19 -13.72 20.79 -25.38
C CYS A 19 -14.68 19.92 -26.20
N SER A 20 -14.14 18.94 -26.92
CA SER A 20 -14.94 17.78 -27.32
C SER A 20 -15.47 17.17 -26.03
N THR A 21 -16.78 17.05 -25.92
CA THR A 21 -17.41 16.25 -24.88
C THR A 21 -16.89 14.83 -25.06
N ALA A 22 -15.87 14.44 -24.30
CA ALA A 22 -15.37 13.07 -24.28
C ALA A 22 -16.37 12.26 -23.44
N TRP A 23 -17.22 11.49 -24.10
CA TRP A 23 -18.13 10.57 -23.43
C TRP A 23 -17.29 9.50 -22.73
N GLY A 24 -17.49 9.30 -21.42
CA GLY A 24 -16.95 8.13 -20.68
C GLY A 24 -15.50 8.19 -20.20
N GLN A 25 -14.82 9.35 -20.24
CA GLN A 25 -13.46 9.49 -19.72
C GLN A 25 -13.45 10.10 -18.30
N SER A 26 -12.61 9.58 -17.41
CA SER A 26 -12.37 10.14 -16.09
C SER A 26 -10.88 10.27 -15.80
N LEU A 27 -10.49 11.38 -15.16
CA LEU A 27 -9.15 11.60 -14.63
C LEU A 27 -9.28 12.07 -13.19
N THR A 28 -8.53 11.45 -12.29
CA THR A 28 -8.48 11.81 -10.89
C THR A 28 -7.04 12.01 -10.45
N LEU A 29 -6.73 13.22 -9.96
CA LEU A 29 -5.60 13.45 -9.08
C LEU A 29 -6.01 13.03 -7.66
N TYR A 30 -5.14 12.28 -6.99
CA TYR A 30 -5.37 11.87 -5.62
C TYR A 30 -4.06 11.80 -4.84
N GLY A 31 -4.16 11.78 -3.51
CA GLY A 31 -2.98 11.59 -2.69
C GLY A 31 -3.24 11.49 -1.19
N VAL A 32 -2.15 11.28 -0.46
CA VAL A 32 -2.10 11.28 1.00
C VAL A 32 -0.80 11.95 1.45
N ILE A 33 -0.91 12.84 2.43
CA ILE A 33 0.22 13.36 3.21
C ILE A 33 -0.02 13.01 4.68
N ASP A 34 1.01 12.43 5.30
CA ASP A 34 1.04 11.89 6.64
C ASP A 34 2.42 12.19 7.25
N ILE A 35 2.44 13.08 8.24
CA ILE A 35 3.65 13.52 8.92
C ILE A 35 3.38 13.47 10.42
N ALA A 36 4.36 12.96 11.16
CA ALA A 36 4.31 12.82 12.60
C ALA A 36 5.59 13.30 13.27
N ILE A 37 5.48 13.63 14.55
CA ILE A 37 6.63 13.66 15.47
C ILE A 37 6.64 12.31 16.19
N ALA A 38 7.75 11.60 16.12
CA ALA A 38 7.86 10.22 16.57
C ALA A 38 9.16 9.96 17.32
N LYS A 39 9.08 9.07 18.31
CA LYS A 39 10.21 8.38 18.89
C LYS A 39 10.09 6.92 18.49
N ASN A 40 10.93 6.50 17.54
CA ASN A 40 10.98 5.11 17.12
C ASN A 40 11.46 4.20 18.28
N PRO A 41 10.96 2.96 18.39
CA PRO A 41 11.62 1.95 19.22
C PRO A 41 13.11 1.88 18.89
N GLY A 42 13.95 1.82 19.92
CA GLY A 42 15.41 1.84 19.82
C GLY A 42 16.01 3.25 19.73
N ALA A 43 15.23 4.27 19.38
CA ALA A 43 15.71 5.65 19.33
C ALA A 43 15.66 6.32 20.72
N GLY A 44 16.63 7.19 20.99
CA GLY A 44 16.68 8.02 22.21
C GLY A 44 15.94 9.35 22.08
N VAL A 45 15.62 9.79 20.86
CA VAL A 45 15.14 11.14 20.56
C VAL A 45 13.80 11.12 19.80
N TRP A 46 13.06 12.20 19.95
CA TRP A 46 11.89 12.49 19.11
C TRP A 46 12.35 13.25 17.86
N ALA A 47 11.84 12.86 16.71
CA ALA A 47 12.11 13.51 15.44
C ALA A 47 10.84 13.54 14.59
N MET A 48 10.77 14.51 13.67
CA MET A 48 9.76 14.48 12.63
C MET A 48 10.04 13.29 11.70
N GLN A 49 8.98 12.60 11.29
CA GLN A 49 9.06 11.50 10.34
C GLN A 49 7.83 11.42 9.45
N ASN A 50 7.97 10.68 8.37
CA ASN A 50 6.90 10.38 7.45
C ASN A 50 6.08 9.19 7.94
N GLY A 51 4.76 9.28 7.77
CA GLY A 51 3.94 8.08 7.71
C GLY A 51 4.33 7.24 6.49
N SER A 52 4.09 5.92 6.56
CA SER A 52 4.47 5.00 5.49
C SER A 52 3.73 5.21 4.16
N GLY A 53 2.76 6.13 4.14
CA GLY A 53 1.70 6.31 3.14
C GLY A 53 1.87 7.44 2.12
N ASN A 54 2.86 8.32 2.28
CA ASN A 54 2.92 9.59 1.54
C ASN A 54 3.04 9.41 0.03
N ARG A 55 2.01 9.88 -0.70
CA ARG A 55 1.88 9.66 -2.14
C ARG A 55 1.00 10.68 -2.82
N PHE A 56 1.24 10.86 -4.11
CA PHE A 56 0.28 11.46 -5.03
C PHE A 56 0.28 10.68 -6.34
N GLY A 57 -0.86 10.68 -7.02
CA GLY A 57 -1.00 9.93 -8.25
C GLY A 57 -2.10 10.45 -9.15
N LEU A 58 -2.03 10.01 -10.39
CA LEU A 58 -3.06 10.21 -11.41
C LEU A 58 -3.60 8.84 -11.78
N ARG A 59 -4.92 8.70 -11.74
CA ARG A 59 -5.61 7.53 -12.28
C ARG A 59 -6.73 7.96 -13.19
N GLY A 60 -7.01 7.15 -14.19
CA GLY A 60 -8.09 7.44 -15.12
C GLY A 60 -8.70 6.20 -15.72
N THR A 61 -9.87 6.39 -16.31
CA THR A 61 -10.62 5.37 -17.02
C THR A 61 -11.18 5.94 -18.31
N GLU A 62 -11.30 5.11 -19.34
CA GLU A 62 -11.94 5.43 -20.60
C GLU A 62 -12.90 4.30 -20.96
N ASP A 63 -14.18 4.63 -21.15
CA ASP A 63 -15.16 3.70 -21.72
C ASP A 63 -14.82 3.44 -23.19
N LEU A 64 -14.53 2.17 -23.52
CA LEU A 64 -14.21 1.74 -24.87
C LEU A 64 -15.46 1.24 -25.64
N GLY A 65 -16.63 1.32 -25.02
CA GLY A 65 -17.86 0.73 -25.52
C GLY A 65 -17.94 -0.78 -25.27
N GLY A 66 -19.12 -1.37 -25.51
CA GLY A 66 -19.32 -2.82 -25.39
C GLY A 66 -19.11 -3.38 -23.98
N GLY A 67 -19.14 -2.54 -22.94
CA GLY A 67 -18.86 -2.94 -21.55
C GLY A 67 -17.37 -3.13 -21.24
N MET A 68 -16.49 -2.58 -22.08
CA MET A 68 -15.04 -2.59 -21.88
C MET A 68 -14.53 -1.22 -21.45
N THR A 69 -13.50 -1.19 -20.60
CA THR A 69 -12.91 0.05 -20.08
C THR A 69 -11.39 -0.06 -20.09
N ALA A 70 -10.70 0.93 -20.65
CA ALA A 70 -9.27 1.13 -20.43
C ALA A 70 -9.05 1.87 -19.12
N PHE A 71 -7.96 1.58 -18.42
CA PHE A 71 -7.57 2.27 -17.20
C PHE A 71 -6.07 2.41 -17.06
N PHE A 72 -5.63 3.41 -16.30
CA PHE A 72 -4.23 3.56 -15.91
C PHE A 72 -4.11 4.06 -14.48
N ASN A 73 -2.95 3.83 -13.87
CA ASN A 73 -2.57 4.46 -12.61
C ASN A 73 -1.06 4.68 -12.54
N VAL A 74 -0.68 5.92 -12.26
CA VAL A 74 0.70 6.31 -11.97
C VAL A 74 0.75 7.00 -10.61
N GLU A 75 1.62 6.52 -9.73
CA GLU A 75 1.67 6.96 -8.33
C GLU A 75 3.12 7.10 -7.84
N ASN A 76 3.45 8.28 -7.36
CA ASN A 76 4.72 8.61 -6.72
C ASN A 76 4.60 8.49 -5.21
N ARG A 77 5.64 7.97 -4.57
CA ARG A 77 5.88 8.07 -3.13
C ARG A 77 6.98 9.08 -2.87
N PHE A 78 6.74 9.95 -1.90
CA PHE A 78 7.67 10.98 -1.48
C PHE A 78 7.78 11.04 0.04
N ALA A 79 8.86 11.64 0.51
CA ALA A 79 9.04 12.05 1.89
C ALA A 79 8.35 13.41 2.06
N GLY A 80 7.27 13.46 2.84
CA GLY A 80 6.48 14.67 3.10
C GLY A 80 7.20 15.70 3.97
N ASP A 81 8.15 15.27 4.81
CA ASP A 81 9.00 16.15 5.63
C ASP A 81 10.07 16.91 4.83
N THR A 82 10.59 16.31 3.75
CA THR A 82 11.73 16.84 2.97
C THR A 82 11.40 17.12 1.51
N GLY A 83 10.25 16.64 1.01
CA GLY A 83 9.85 16.70 -0.39
C GLY A 83 10.61 15.73 -1.31
N ALA A 84 11.54 14.92 -0.79
CA ALA A 84 12.35 14.01 -1.60
C ALA A 84 11.53 12.84 -2.16
N MET A 85 11.92 12.31 -3.32
CA MET A 85 11.37 11.04 -3.80
C MET A 85 11.74 9.91 -2.82
N ARG A 86 10.80 9.00 -2.51
CA ARG A 86 11.09 7.85 -1.65
C ARG A 86 12.09 6.89 -2.29
N GLU A 87 12.08 6.79 -3.61
CA GLU A 87 13.09 6.07 -4.39
C GLU A 87 13.78 7.08 -5.32
N PRO A 88 14.99 7.54 -4.97
CA PRO A 88 15.72 8.50 -5.79
C PRO A 88 15.86 8.03 -7.24
N GLY A 89 15.54 8.92 -8.18
CA GLY A 89 15.59 8.62 -9.62
C GLY A 89 14.39 7.85 -10.18
N ARG A 90 13.39 7.46 -9.36
CA ARG A 90 12.16 6.84 -9.82
C ARG A 90 10.93 7.64 -9.39
N LEU A 91 10.35 8.38 -10.34
CA LEU A 91 9.14 9.17 -10.11
C LEU A 91 7.94 8.28 -9.74
N PHE A 92 7.56 7.30 -10.55
CA PHE A 92 6.39 6.45 -10.28
C PHE A 92 6.78 5.13 -9.60
N ASN A 93 7.21 5.23 -8.34
CA ASN A 93 7.75 4.09 -7.60
C ASN A 93 6.70 3.27 -6.83
N ASP A 94 5.44 3.72 -6.70
CA ASP A 94 4.37 2.90 -6.12
C ASP A 94 3.62 2.10 -7.18
N ARG A 95 3.08 2.79 -8.18
CA ARG A 95 2.36 2.19 -9.30
C ARG A 95 2.70 2.91 -10.58
N SER A 96 2.83 2.14 -11.66
CA SER A 96 2.92 2.65 -13.02
C SER A 96 2.38 1.58 -13.95
N MET A 97 1.09 1.65 -14.24
CA MET A 97 0.39 0.60 -14.95
C MET A 97 -0.72 1.12 -15.88
N VAL A 98 -1.04 0.30 -16.87
CA VAL A 98 -2.15 0.47 -17.82
C VAL A 98 -2.81 -0.87 -18.08
N GLY A 99 -4.11 -0.88 -18.30
CA GLY A 99 -4.87 -2.10 -18.50
C GLY A 99 -6.23 -1.90 -19.13
N ILE A 100 -6.91 -3.03 -19.31
CA ILE A 100 -8.27 -3.13 -19.81
C ILE A 100 -9.09 -4.01 -18.89
N GLN A 101 -10.38 -3.72 -18.80
CA GLN A 101 -11.32 -4.55 -18.07
C GLN A 101 -12.64 -4.68 -18.81
N GLY A 102 -13.34 -5.79 -18.56
CA GLY A 102 -14.68 -6.06 -19.06
C GLY A 102 -15.24 -7.31 -18.42
N ARG A 103 -16.19 -7.98 -19.10
CA ARG A 103 -16.78 -9.25 -18.61
C ARG A 103 -15.77 -10.38 -18.42
N PHE A 104 -14.60 -10.27 -19.06
CA PHE A 104 -13.49 -11.22 -18.93
C PHE A 104 -12.67 -11.01 -17.66
N GLY A 105 -12.95 -10.00 -16.84
CA GLY A 105 -12.11 -9.58 -15.71
C GLY A 105 -11.25 -8.37 -16.04
N ARG A 106 -10.13 -8.22 -15.33
CA ARG A 106 -9.20 -7.08 -15.46
C ARG A 106 -7.81 -7.61 -15.82
N PHE A 107 -7.20 -7.03 -16.84
CA PHE A 107 -5.85 -7.34 -17.29
C PHE A 107 -5.03 -6.06 -17.32
N TRP A 108 -3.82 -6.06 -16.77
CA TRP A 108 -2.96 -4.88 -16.80
C TRP A 108 -1.47 -5.21 -16.75
N LEU A 109 -0.69 -4.27 -17.24
CA LEU A 109 0.75 -4.36 -17.39
C LEU A 109 1.44 -3.21 -16.63
N GLY A 110 2.62 -3.48 -16.09
CA GLY A 110 3.51 -2.46 -15.54
C GLY A 110 3.99 -2.75 -14.12
N ARG A 111 4.39 -1.71 -13.39
CA ARG A 111 4.75 -1.81 -11.97
C ARG A 111 3.49 -1.78 -11.12
N GLU A 112 3.27 -2.83 -10.34
CA GLU A 112 2.12 -2.93 -9.46
C GLU A 112 2.49 -3.65 -8.15
N TYR A 113 1.68 -3.44 -7.12
CA TYR A 113 1.68 -4.27 -5.94
C TYR A 113 1.56 -5.76 -6.28
N THR A 114 2.18 -6.61 -5.47
CA THR A 114 1.89 -8.04 -5.55
C THR A 114 0.47 -8.31 -5.03
N PRO A 115 -0.29 -9.23 -5.67
CA PRO A 115 -1.61 -9.62 -5.17
C PRO A 115 -1.61 -10.09 -3.72
N ALA A 116 -0.61 -10.86 -3.30
CA ALA A 116 -0.49 -11.31 -1.92
C ALA A 116 -0.28 -10.13 -0.96
N SER A 117 0.56 -9.15 -1.32
CA SER A 117 0.74 -7.95 -0.51
C SER A 117 -0.55 -7.13 -0.41
N TRP A 118 -1.17 -6.80 -1.54
CA TRP A 118 -2.31 -5.87 -1.60
C TRP A 118 -3.59 -6.45 -1.00
N ASN A 119 -3.91 -7.71 -1.32
CA ASN A 119 -5.20 -8.31 -0.97
C ASN A 119 -5.17 -9.07 0.37
N VAL A 120 -3.98 -9.38 0.91
CA VAL A 120 -3.86 -10.34 2.04
C VAL A 120 -2.97 -9.82 3.16
N GLN A 121 -1.73 -9.41 2.86
CA GLN A 121 -0.75 -9.04 3.88
C GLN A 121 -1.01 -7.65 4.48
N ILE A 122 -1.29 -6.63 3.64
CA ILE A 122 -1.61 -5.28 4.12
C ILE A 122 -2.93 -5.28 4.92
N PRO A 123 -4.03 -5.92 4.48
CA PRO A 123 -5.29 -5.94 5.22
C PRO A 123 -5.26 -6.70 6.56
N ALA A 124 -4.18 -7.43 6.86
CA ALA A 124 -3.99 -8.09 8.15
C ALA A 124 -3.75 -7.11 9.30
N ASP A 125 -3.22 -5.93 8.98
CA ASP A 125 -2.94 -4.85 9.93
C ASP A 125 -4.13 -3.87 9.99
N PRO A 126 -4.70 -3.56 11.18
CA PRO A 126 -5.72 -2.52 11.34
C PRO A 126 -5.35 -1.16 10.74
N LEU A 127 -4.06 -0.82 10.69
CA LEU A 127 -3.57 0.43 10.12
C LEU A 127 -2.95 0.28 8.73
N TYR A 128 -3.10 -0.89 8.10
CA TYR A 128 -2.63 -1.14 6.73
C TYR A 128 -1.14 -0.82 6.54
N ASN A 129 -0.29 -1.30 7.45
CA ASN A 129 1.15 -1.05 7.50
C ASN A 129 1.53 0.43 7.63
N SER A 130 0.65 1.25 8.21
CA SER A 130 0.90 2.65 8.55
C SER A 130 1.47 2.80 9.97
N THR A 131 2.02 3.99 10.21
CA THR A 131 2.56 4.41 11.50
C THR A 131 3.67 3.53 12.08
N LEU A 132 4.09 3.80 13.32
CA LEU A 132 4.98 2.92 14.05
C LEU A 132 4.34 1.56 14.35
N MET A 133 3.00 1.44 14.32
CA MET A 133 2.27 0.19 14.55
C MET A 133 2.38 -0.80 13.40
N SER A 134 2.91 -0.38 12.25
CA SER A 134 3.02 -1.20 11.05
C SER A 134 3.48 -2.63 11.34
N MET A 135 2.68 -3.59 10.89
CA MET A 135 2.97 -5.02 11.00
C MET A 135 3.69 -5.57 9.76
N PHE A 136 4.28 -4.70 8.95
CA PHE A 136 4.86 -5.03 7.65
C PHE A 136 5.85 -6.21 7.67
N LEU A 137 6.83 -6.20 8.59
CA LEU A 137 7.81 -7.29 8.65
C LEU A 137 7.16 -8.63 9.03
N ILE A 138 6.15 -8.60 9.90
CA ILE A 138 5.44 -9.78 10.39
C ILE A 138 4.50 -10.34 9.31
N SER A 139 3.81 -9.48 8.56
CA SER A 139 2.89 -9.87 7.49
C SER A 139 3.62 -10.39 6.24
N THR A 140 4.80 -9.86 5.94
CA THR A 140 5.63 -10.35 4.81
C THR A 140 6.58 -11.50 5.19
N GLY A 141 6.76 -11.76 6.49
CA GLY A 141 7.78 -12.67 7.01
C GLY A 141 9.22 -12.21 6.72
N GLY A 142 9.41 -10.98 6.21
CA GLY A 142 10.65 -10.52 5.60
C GLY A 142 11.04 -11.34 4.35
N ILE A 143 10.07 -11.92 3.66
CA ILE A 143 10.25 -12.75 2.46
C ILE A 143 9.39 -12.21 1.31
N GLY A 144 8.07 -12.00 1.54
CA GLY A 144 7.13 -11.51 0.54
C GLY A 144 7.53 -10.16 -0.07
N ARG A 145 7.20 -9.96 -1.34
CA ARG A 145 7.46 -8.69 -2.05
C ARG A 145 6.23 -7.80 -2.00
N VAL A 146 6.45 -6.49 -1.97
CA VAL A 146 5.36 -5.50 -2.00
C VAL A 146 4.98 -5.13 -3.43
N TYR A 147 5.96 -4.98 -4.31
CA TYR A 147 5.80 -4.56 -5.70
C TYR A 147 6.66 -5.43 -6.60
N ASN A 148 6.27 -5.53 -7.87
CA ASN A 148 7.12 -6.03 -8.94
C ASN A 148 7.12 -5.04 -10.12
N ASN A 149 8.27 -4.85 -10.76
CA ASN A 149 8.37 -4.17 -12.06
C ASN A 149 8.05 -5.11 -13.22
N GLY A 150 7.68 -4.56 -14.37
CA GLY A 150 7.50 -5.34 -15.61
C GLY A 150 6.52 -6.50 -15.43
N SER A 151 5.43 -6.29 -14.70
CA SER A 151 4.49 -7.34 -14.34
C SER A 151 3.33 -7.45 -15.31
N VAL A 152 2.90 -8.69 -15.54
CA VAL A 152 1.64 -9.05 -16.19
C VAL A 152 0.67 -9.49 -15.10
N ASN A 153 -0.54 -8.94 -15.13
CA ASN A 153 -1.51 -9.13 -14.06
C ASN A 153 -2.88 -9.47 -14.62
N TYR A 154 -3.61 -10.30 -13.89
CA TYR A 154 -4.99 -10.62 -14.19
C TYR A 154 -5.81 -10.75 -12.90
N GLN A 155 -7.01 -10.20 -12.90
CA GLN A 155 -7.99 -10.32 -11.81
C GLN A 155 -9.34 -10.76 -12.37
N PHE A 156 -9.97 -11.70 -11.68
CA PHE A 156 -11.35 -12.12 -11.91
C PHE A 156 -12.15 -12.02 -10.63
N ASP A 157 -13.34 -11.44 -10.72
CA ASP A 157 -14.27 -11.27 -9.60
C ASP A 157 -15.63 -11.90 -9.95
N ALA A 158 -16.18 -12.68 -9.03
CA ALA A 158 -17.51 -13.28 -9.16
C ALA A 158 -18.13 -13.53 -7.79
N ASP A 159 -19.34 -13.02 -7.52
CA ASP A 159 -20.14 -13.34 -6.33
C ASP A 159 -19.38 -13.28 -4.99
N GLY A 160 -18.55 -12.25 -4.82
CA GLY A 160 -17.74 -12.03 -3.61
C GLY A 160 -16.38 -12.75 -3.61
N LEU A 161 -16.14 -13.66 -4.55
CA LEU A 161 -14.83 -14.22 -4.85
C LEU A 161 -14.02 -13.23 -5.69
N SER A 162 -12.74 -13.07 -5.33
CA SER A 162 -11.74 -12.36 -6.13
C SER A 162 -10.48 -13.22 -6.23
N ILE A 163 -10.03 -13.47 -7.45
CA ILE A 163 -8.78 -14.19 -7.75
C ILE A 163 -7.88 -13.23 -8.52
N THR A 164 -6.64 -13.07 -8.07
CA THR A 164 -5.65 -12.23 -8.76
C THR A 164 -4.33 -12.98 -8.90
N GLY A 165 -3.78 -12.98 -10.11
CA GLY A 165 -2.47 -13.55 -10.42
C GLY A 165 -1.53 -12.51 -11.03
N GLN A 166 -0.24 -12.65 -10.74
CA GLN A 166 0.82 -11.79 -11.23
C GLN A 166 2.07 -12.60 -11.55
N VAL A 167 2.69 -12.33 -12.69
CA VAL A 167 4.04 -12.79 -13.04
C VAL A 167 4.85 -11.57 -13.48
N ALA A 168 6.09 -11.46 -13.03
CA ALA A 168 6.96 -10.33 -13.34
C ALA A 168 8.25 -10.75 -14.02
N GLU A 169 8.87 -9.80 -14.71
CA GLU A 169 10.23 -9.95 -15.21
C GLU A 169 11.25 -10.07 -14.06
N THR A 170 12.38 -10.70 -14.36
CA THR A 170 13.55 -10.69 -13.48
C THR A 170 14.15 -9.29 -13.54
N GLU A 171 13.78 -8.40 -12.61
CA GLU A 171 14.21 -6.99 -12.57
C GLU A 171 15.71 -6.82 -12.86
N ASP A 172 16.10 -6.51 -14.10
CA ASP A 172 17.51 -6.46 -14.54
C ASP A 172 18.33 -7.73 -14.19
N ASN A 173 17.73 -8.91 -14.18
CA ASN A 173 18.33 -10.19 -13.73
C ASN A 173 18.83 -10.19 -12.28
N LYS A 174 18.29 -9.34 -11.40
CA LYS A 174 18.63 -9.31 -9.96
C LYS A 174 18.18 -10.55 -9.19
N VAL A 175 17.33 -11.37 -9.79
CA VAL A 175 16.84 -12.64 -9.23
C VAL A 175 16.92 -13.75 -10.27
N PRO A 176 17.21 -15.01 -9.86
CA PRO A 176 17.41 -16.14 -10.77
C PRO A 176 16.12 -16.60 -11.46
N HIS A 177 14.96 -16.31 -10.88
CA HIS A 177 13.66 -16.70 -11.41
C HIS A 177 12.68 -15.52 -11.45
N ARG A 178 11.73 -15.59 -12.38
CA ARG A 178 10.63 -14.62 -12.47
C ARG A 178 9.83 -14.61 -11.16
N PRO A 179 9.60 -13.44 -10.54
CA PRO A 179 8.70 -13.34 -9.41
C PRO A 179 7.26 -13.72 -9.81
N VAL A 180 6.57 -14.42 -8.92
CA VAL A 180 5.17 -14.84 -9.09
C VAL A 180 4.42 -14.53 -7.82
N SER A 181 3.21 -13.99 -7.94
CA SER A 181 2.35 -13.74 -6.80
C SER A 181 0.89 -14.01 -7.14
N PHE A 182 0.13 -14.43 -6.14
CA PHE A 182 -1.24 -14.86 -6.29
C PHE A 182 -2.04 -14.55 -5.02
N SER A 183 -3.33 -14.24 -5.20
CA SER A 183 -4.27 -14.13 -4.09
C SER A 183 -5.64 -14.66 -4.47
N VAL A 184 -6.31 -15.27 -3.49
CA VAL A 184 -7.75 -15.51 -3.50
C VAL A 184 -8.36 -14.83 -2.29
N SER A 185 -9.49 -14.15 -2.47
CA SER A 185 -10.29 -13.68 -1.35
C SER A 185 -11.76 -13.93 -1.58
N TYR A 186 -12.50 -14.18 -0.51
CA TYR A 186 -13.94 -14.34 -0.53
C TYR A 186 -14.56 -13.45 0.53
N ARG A 187 -15.50 -12.60 0.12
CA ARG A 187 -16.28 -11.74 1.00
C ARG A 187 -17.74 -12.16 1.03
N ALA A 188 -18.22 -12.53 2.20
CA ALA A 188 -19.62 -12.84 2.45
C ALA A 188 -20.12 -12.03 3.66
N GLY A 189 -20.93 -11.00 3.37
CA GLY A 189 -21.43 -10.08 4.39
C GLY A 189 -20.29 -9.45 5.20
N SER A 190 -20.30 -9.69 6.51
CA SER A 190 -19.32 -9.18 7.48
C SER A 190 -17.96 -9.89 7.46
N VAL A 191 -17.80 -10.99 6.70
CA VAL A 191 -16.58 -11.80 6.72
C VAL A 191 -15.79 -11.61 5.42
N LEU A 192 -14.49 -11.41 5.56
CA LEU A 192 -13.49 -11.59 4.50
C LEU A 192 -12.57 -12.74 4.91
N ALA A 193 -12.37 -13.70 4.02
CA ALA A 193 -11.27 -14.66 4.11
C ALA A 193 -10.38 -14.49 2.89
N ALA A 194 -9.07 -14.39 3.09
CA ALA A 194 -8.12 -14.18 2.01
C ALA A 194 -6.87 -15.04 2.20
N TYR A 195 -6.30 -15.52 1.11
CA TYR A 195 -5.05 -16.27 1.06
C TYR A 195 -4.16 -15.70 -0.04
N GLY A 196 -2.87 -15.57 0.26
CA GLY A 196 -1.87 -14.99 -0.62
C GLY A 196 -0.61 -15.84 -0.67
N TYR A 197 0.01 -15.88 -1.84
CA TYR A 197 1.27 -16.55 -2.11
C TYR A 197 2.23 -15.61 -2.84
N ASP A 198 3.46 -15.53 -2.37
CA ASP A 198 4.56 -14.84 -3.03
C ASP A 198 5.75 -15.79 -3.25
N ARG A 199 6.23 -15.83 -4.49
CA ARG A 199 7.58 -16.28 -4.83
C ARG A 199 8.38 -15.07 -5.31
N PRO A 200 9.27 -14.50 -4.48
CA PRO A 200 10.04 -13.30 -4.83
C PRO A 200 11.00 -13.43 -6.01
N GLY A 201 11.31 -14.65 -6.46
CA GLY A 201 12.21 -14.91 -7.59
C GLY A 201 13.55 -15.54 -7.19
N GLY A 202 13.84 -15.69 -5.89
CA GLY A 202 14.97 -16.48 -5.41
C GLY A 202 14.81 -17.98 -5.69
N ASP A 203 15.89 -18.73 -5.44
CA ASP A 203 15.94 -20.18 -5.65
C ASP A 203 14.95 -20.92 -4.74
N ARG A 204 14.80 -20.46 -3.50
CA ARG A 204 14.00 -21.13 -2.45
C ARG A 204 12.93 -20.23 -1.84
N ALA A 205 13.08 -18.92 -1.94
CA ALA A 205 12.23 -17.98 -1.25
C ALA A 205 10.74 -18.14 -1.63
N ILE A 206 9.90 -18.43 -0.64
CA ILE A 206 8.44 -18.49 -0.77
C ILE A 206 7.78 -17.96 0.50
N TRP A 207 6.64 -17.29 0.36
CA TRP A 207 5.83 -16.80 1.47
C TRP A 207 4.34 -17.02 1.22
N HIS A 208 3.64 -17.45 2.26
CA HIS A 208 2.21 -17.67 2.27
C HIS A 208 1.60 -16.91 3.43
N MET A 209 0.38 -16.39 3.25
CA MET A 209 -0.37 -15.79 4.34
C MET A 209 -1.86 -16.02 4.15
N ALA A 210 -2.57 -16.27 5.24
CA ALA A 210 -4.02 -16.27 5.29
C ALA A 210 -4.49 -15.18 6.27
N THR A 211 -5.47 -14.39 5.85
CA THR A 211 -6.05 -13.27 6.62
C THR A 211 -7.56 -13.43 6.69
N GLY A 212 -8.10 -13.43 7.90
CA GLY A 212 -9.53 -13.35 8.18
C GLY A 212 -9.88 -11.98 8.76
N VAL A 213 -11.00 -11.42 8.32
CA VAL A 213 -11.55 -10.16 8.84
C VAL A 213 -13.03 -10.36 9.14
N TYR A 214 -13.46 -9.95 10.33
CA TYR A 214 -14.87 -9.88 10.71
C TYR A 214 -15.21 -8.43 11.04
N GLU A 215 -16.13 -7.85 10.28
CA GLU A 215 -16.46 -6.43 10.33
C GLU A 215 -17.93 -6.20 10.69
N THR A 216 -18.12 -5.41 11.75
CA THR A 216 -19.44 -4.95 12.21
C THR A 216 -19.44 -3.43 12.29
N LYS A 217 -20.60 -2.83 12.58
CA LYS A 217 -20.70 -1.39 12.85
C LYS A 217 -19.94 -0.94 14.10
N ASN A 218 -19.73 -1.86 15.06
CA ASN A 218 -19.19 -1.55 16.38
C ASN A 218 -17.71 -1.88 16.53
N PHE A 219 -17.20 -2.79 15.70
CA PHE A 219 -15.79 -3.19 15.70
C PHE A 219 -15.43 -3.96 14.43
N THR A 220 -14.14 -4.03 14.14
CA THR A 220 -13.53 -4.95 13.18
C THR A 220 -12.49 -5.81 13.90
N LEU A 221 -12.53 -7.12 13.70
CA LEU A 221 -11.48 -8.05 14.14
C LEU A 221 -10.71 -8.55 12.93
N ARG A 222 -9.40 -8.73 13.10
CA ARG A 222 -8.46 -9.23 12.10
C ARG A 222 -7.61 -10.32 12.74
N ALA A 223 -7.44 -11.42 12.02
CA ALA A 223 -6.50 -12.46 12.40
C ALA A 223 -5.77 -12.92 11.14
N ALA A 224 -4.47 -13.10 11.23
CA ALA A 224 -3.70 -13.64 10.14
C ALA A 224 -2.59 -14.55 10.60
N VAL A 225 -2.25 -15.53 9.76
CA VAL A 225 -1.14 -16.45 9.96
C VAL A 225 -0.33 -16.53 8.67
N GLY A 226 0.99 -16.54 8.81
CA GLY A 226 1.92 -16.59 7.70
C GLY A 226 2.96 -17.69 7.88
N GLY A 227 3.50 -18.17 6.77
CA GLY A 227 4.51 -19.22 6.76
C GLY A 227 5.28 -19.27 5.45
N GLY A 228 6.56 -19.61 5.53
CA GLY A 228 7.37 -19.71 4.32
C GLY A 228 8.84 -20.03 4.59
N MET A 229 9.65 -19.87 3.55
CA MET A 229 11.07 -20.17 3.56
C MET A 229 11.85 -18.99 2.97
N THR A 230 12.96 -18.61 3.59
CA THR A 230 13.91 -17.65 3.03
C THR A 230 14.75 -18.31 1.93
N ASP A 231 15.47 -17.51 1.14
CA ASP A 231 16.36 -18.06 0.13
C ASP A 231 17.51 -18.90 0.71
N ALA A 232 17.96 -18.51 1.92
CA ALA A 232 18.92 -19.29 2.71
C ALA A 232 18.36 -20.63 3.25
N GLY A 233 17.06 -20.90 3.08
CA GLY A 233 16.42 -22.14 3.54
C GLY A 233 15.83 -22.07 4.96
N ASN A 234 15.84 -20.91 5.62
CA ASN A 234 15.25 -20.76 6.95
C ASN A 234 13.73 -20.72 6.86
N ARG A 235 13.06 -21.55 7.66
CA ARG A 235 11.60 -21.56 7.77
C ARG A 235 11.16 -20.46 8.74
N ARG A 236 10.13 -19.72 8.35
CA ARG A 236 9.53 -18.66 9.17
C ARG A 236 8.04 -18.86 9.30
N VAL A 237 7.50 -18.50 10.46
CA VAL A 237 6.07 -18.47 10.74
C VAL A 237 5.70 -17.18 11.43
N SER A 238 4.52 -16.65 11.13
CA SER A 238 3.99 -15.45 11.78
C SER A 238 2.53 -15.55 12.14
N MET A 239 2.12 -14.70 13.08
CA MET A 239 0.72 -14.43 13.39
C MET A 239 0.51 -12.93 13.62
N ILE A 240 -0.68 -12.45 13.29
CA ILE A 240 -1.16 -11.09 13.60
C ILE A 240 -2.58 -11.21 14.14
N LEU A 241 -2.86 -10.49 15.22
CA LEU A 241 -4.20 -10.22 15.73
C LEU A 241 -4.41 -8.71 15.74
N GLY A 242 -5.57 -8.25 15.31
CA GLY A 242 -5.87 -6.83 15.23
C GLY A 242 -7.33 -6.53 15.52
N ALA A 243 -7.59 -5.34 16.06
CA ALA A 243 -8.92 -4.82 16.28
C ALA A 243 -9.00 -3.34 15.89
N THR A 244 -10.14 -2.93 15.36
CA THR A 244 -10.53 -1.52 15.18
C THR A 244 -11.86 -1.29 15.88
N ILE A 245 -11.96 -0.26 16.72
CA ILE A 245 -13.16 0.11 17.48
C ILE A 245 -13.53 1.56 17.12
N PRO A 246 -14.59 1.79 16.33
CA PRO A 246 -15.11 3.12 16.09
C PRO A 246 -15.80 3.71 17.33
N ILE A 247 -15.50 4.98 17.63
CA ILE A 247 -16.09 5.74 18.74
C ILE A 247 -16.44 7.14 18.21
N ARG A 248 -17.71 7.37 17.86
CA ARG A 248 -18.17 8.64 17.26
C ARG A 248 -17.33 9.01 16.02
N ASN A 249 -16.58 10.11 16.08
CA ASN A 249 -15.68 10.57 15.02
C ASN A 249 -14.23 10.05 15.19
N SER A 250 -14.01 9.06 16.05
CA SER A 250 -12.70 8.52 16.38
C SER A 250 -12.63 7.02 16.18
N GLN A 251 -11.42 6.48 16.11
CA GLN A 251 -11.16 5.05 16.03
C GLN A 251 -9.99 4.67 16.95
N ILE A 252 -10.15 3.57 17.68
CA ILE A 252 -9.04 2.91 18.38
C ILE A 252 -8.60 1.73 17.53
N HIS A 253 -7.30 1.59 17.30
CA HIS A 253 -6.70 0.45 16.62
C HIS A 253 -5.76 -0.26 17.59
N ILE A 254 -5.81 -1.58 17.62
CA ILE A 254 -4.92 -2.42 18.45
C ILE A 254 -4.36 -3.50 17.54
N SER A 255 -3.07 -3.75 17.60
CA SER A 255 -2.46 -4.86 16.88
C SER A 255 -1.39 -5.55 17.72
N HIS A 256 -1.30 -6.87 17.57
CA HIS A 256 -0.26 -7.70 18.14
C HIS A 256 0.20 -8.69 17.07
N GLY A 257 1.51 -8.83 16.90
CA GLY A 257 2.06 -9.78 15.95
C GLY A 257 3.35 -10.41 16.44
N LYS A 258 3.63 -11.60 15.93
CA LYS A 258 4.85 -12.36 16.22
C LYS A 258 5.38 -12.99 14.95
N LEU A 259 6.69 -12.92 14.75
CA LEU A 259 7.43 -13.58 13.68
C LEU A 259 8.54 -14.43 14.31
N ARG A 260 8.60 -15.72 13.95
CA ARG A 260 9.66 -16.64 14.37
C ARG A 260 10.39 -17.24 13.18
N ASP A 261 11.67 -17.51 13.37
CA ASP A 261 12.46 -18.41 12.54
C ASP A 261 12.45 -19.78 13.24
N THR A 262 11.80 -20.76 12.62
CA THR A 262 11.64 -22.11 13.20
C THR A 262 12.83 -23.01 12.88
N THR A 263 13.63 -22.68 11.86
CA THR A 263 14.88 -23.39 11.59
C THR A 263 15.92 -23.07 12.66
N ALA A 264 16.04 -21.80 13.05
CA ALA A 264 16.97 -21.35 14.08
C ALA A 264 16.35 -21.31 15.50
N ASP A 265 15.12 -21.80 15.66
CA ASP A 265 14.31 -21.76 16.89
C ASP A 265 14.36 -20.44 17.67
N ARG A 266 14.23 -19.30 16.97
CA ARG A 266 14.28 -17.97 17.59
C ARG A 266 13.12 -17.10 17.19
N THR A 267 12.73 -16.22 18.11
CA THR A 267 11.76 -15.16 17.82
C THR A 267 12.47 -14.00 17.16
N LEU A 268 12.03 -13.62 15.96
CA LEU A 268 12.59 -12.49 15.21
C LEU A 268 11.97 -11.17 15.64
N MET A 269 10.68 -11.16 15.92
CA MET A 269 9.95 -9.97 16.32
C MET A 269 8.67 -10.34 17.08
N VAL A 270 8.37 -9.61 18.14
CA VAL A 270 7.06 -9.47 18.76
C VAL A 270 6.75 -7.98 18.81
N LYS A 271 5.61 -7.60 18.23
CA LYS A 271 5.20 -6.21 18.17
C LYS A 271 3.78 -6.07 18.68
N THR A 272 3.56 -5.10 19.57
CA THR A 272 2.24 -4.74 20.08
C THR A 272 2.07 -3.24 19.97
N GLY A 273 0.89 -2.78 19.56
CA GLY A 273 0.61 -1.35 19.50
C GLY A 273 -0.85 -1.02 19.75
N ILE A 274 -1.07 0.23 20.14
CA ILE A 274 -2.39 0.87 20.20
C ILE A 274 -2.30 2.27 19.58
N ALA A 275 -3.26 2.60 18.73
CA ALA A 275 -3.41 3.92 18.12
C ALA A 275 -4.80 4.47 18.38
N TYR A 276 -4.85 5.79 18.50
CA TYR A 276 -6.08 6.57 18.51
C TYR A 276 -6.07 7.52 17.32
N TYR A 277 -7.11 7.46 16.51
CA TYR A 277 -7.34 8.36 15.38
C TYR A 277 -8.57 9.21 15.64
N TYR A 278 -8.42 10.54 15.59
CA TYR A 278 -9.50 11.52 15.67
C TYR A 278 -9.75 12.13 14.30
N SER A 279 -10.97 11.98 13.77
CA SER A 279 -11.31 12.51 12.44
C SER A 279 -11.84 13.93 12.54
N LEU A 280 -11.09 14.88 11.97
CA LEU A 280 -11.51 16.26 11.77
C LEU A 280 -12.48 16.38 10.58
N SER A 281 -12.30 15.52 9.58
CA SER A 281 -13.20 15.37 8.43
C SER A 281 -13.09 13.95 7.87
N LYS A 282 -13.82 13.66 6.78
CA LYS A 282 -13.64 12.41 6.02
C LYS A 282 -12.21 12.24 5.46
N ARG A 283 -11.45 13.32 5.35
CA ARG A 283 -10.15 13.38 4.67
C ARG A 283 -8.99 13.71 5.61
N THR A 284 -9.25 14.32 6.76
CA THR A 284 -8.22 14.76 7.70
C THR A 284 -8.41 14.12 9.07
N SER A 285 -7.34 13.52 9.59
CA SER A 285 -7.32 12.91 10.91
C SER A 285 -6.06 13.34 11.67
N LEU A 286 -6.22 13.59 12.97
CA LEU A 286 -5.11 13.61 13.92
C LEU A 286 -4.97 12.20 14.50
N TYR A 287 -3.77 11.78 14.84
CA TYR A 287 -3.58 10.49 15.49
C TYR A 287 -2.42 10.51 16.47
N ALA A 288 -2.45 9.54 17.38
CA ALA A 288 -1.33 9.19 18.23
C ALA A 288 -1.26 7.68 18.38
N ASP A 289 -0.05 7.13 18.47
CA ASP A 289 0.14 5.72 18.80
C ASP A 289 1.33 5.47 19.72
N ILE A 290 1.29 4.30 20.36
CA ILE A 290 2.38 3.76 21.16
C ILE A 290 2.57 2.30 20.78
N VAL A 291 3.84 1.90 20.68
CA VAL A 291 4.24 0.56 20.28
C VAL A 291 5.32 0.01 21.19
N HIS A 292 5.30 -1.31 21.34
CA HIS A 292 6.39 -2.10 21.88
C HIS A 292 6.92 -3.02 20.79
N ASP A 293 8.23 -2.99 20.53
CA ASP A 293 8.93 -3.86 19.59
C ASP A 293 10.05 -4.62 20.31
N SER A 294 9.96 -5.95 20.35
CA SER A 294 10.92 -6.80 21.06
C SER A 294 12.32 -6.80 20.43
N ASN A 295 12.44 -6.44 19.15
CA ASN A 295 13.71 -6.44 18.43
C ASN A 295 14.47 -5.11 18.60
N ALA A 296 13.77 -4.05 19.01
CA ALA A 296 14.37 -2.74 19.21
C ALA A 296 15.29 -2.71 20.44
N ARG A 297 16.46 -2.07 20.33
CA ARG A 297 17.41 -1.86 21.43
C ARG A 297 17.97 -0.43 21.35
N PRO A 298 18.34 0.21 22.47
CA PRO A 298 18.18 -0.27 23.85
C PRO A 298 16.75 -0.10 24.39
N HIS A 299 15.90 0.68 23.71
CA HIS A 299 14.54 0.98 24.15
C HIS A 299 13.50 0.21 23.32
N HIS A 300 12.59 -0.50 23.99
CA HIS A 300 11.56 -1.29 23.31
C HIS A 300 10.32 -0.52 22.89
N PHE A 301 10.09 0.62 23.53
CA PHE A 301 8.90 1.43 23.30
C PHE A 301 9.19 2.58 22.35
N GLY A 302 8.19 2.87 21.52
CA GLY A 302 8.14 4.05 20.70
C GLY A 302 6.71 4.58 20.61
N GLY A 303 6.55 5.76 20.04
CA GLY A 303 5.25 6.35 19.81
C GLY A 303 5.34 7.52 18.87
N GLU A 304 4.20 7.91 18.30
CA GLU A 304 4.11 9.03 17.40
C GLU A 304 2.81 9.80 17.54
N ILE A 305 2.84 11.08 17.16
CA ILE A 305 1.68 11.96 17.07
C ILE A 305 1.76 12.65 15.72
N GLY A 306 0.70 12.54 14.93
CA GLY A 306 0.71 13.02 13.55
C GLY A 306 -0.62 13.51 13.02
N ILE A 307 -0.55 14.04 11.81
CA ILE A 307 -1.69 14.45 11.00
C ILE A 307 -1.64 13.75 9.66
N LYS A 308 -2.80 13.22 9.25
CA LYS A 308 -3.00 12.54 7.98
C LYS A 308 -4.07 13.28 7.19
N HIS A 309 -3.74 13.69 5.96
CA HIS A 309 -4.65 14.34 5.03
C HIS A 309 -4.70 13.58 3.70
N ARG A 310 -5.91 13.36 3.19
CA ARG A 310 -6.16 12.75 1.87
C ARG A 310 -6.78 13.79 0.95
N PHE A 311 -6.37 13.84 -0.31
CA PHE A 311 -6.94 14.75 -1.32
C PHE A 311 -7.38 14.01 -2.56
#